data_AF-A0A316LDD9-F1
#
_entry.id   AF-A0A316LDD9-F1
#
_cell.length_a   1.000
_cell.length_b   1.000
_cell.length_c   1.000
_cell.angle_alpha   90.00
_cell.angle_beta   90.00
_cell.angle_gamma   90.00
#
_symmetry.space_group_name_H-M   'P 1'
#
loop_
_entity.id
_entity.type
_entity.pdbx_description
1 polymer ?
#
loop_
_entity_poly.entity_id
_entity_poly.type
_entity_poly.pdbx_seq_one_letter_code
_entity_poly.pdbx_strand_id
1 'polypeptide(L)'
;MNYLKDLGLTDDDITIINGSSEASVIEKLKLFPSLVKENYNYLKGIGIKNYKEVFMGHTHMFFINPDRFRAIFEKYDHADLIRCLEKNAAVIEKL
;
A
#
# COMPACT_ATOMS: atom_id res chain seq x y z
N MET A 1 11.50 6.83 8.84
CA MET A 1 10.49 6.63 7.76
C MET A 1 9.79 7.94 7.40
N ASN A 2 10.53 9.07 7.36
CA ASN A 2 9.92 10.39 7.16
C ASN A 2 9.23 10.51 5.78
N TYR A 3 9.69 9.75 4.78
CA TYR A 3 9.06 9.71 3.46
C TYR A 3 7.60 9.25 3.48
N LEU A 4 7.15 8.50 4.49
CA LEU A 4 5.74 8.15 4.65
C LEU A 4 4.89 9.37 4.98
N LYS A 5 5.47 10.38 5.65
CA LYS A 5 4.79 11.67 5.88
C LYS A 5 4.62 12.46 4.59
N ASP A 6 5.61 12.40 3.69
CA ASP A 6 5.51 13.00 2.35
C ASP A 6 4.40 12.32 1.50
N LEU A 7 4.04 11.09 1.83
CA LEU A 7 2.91 10.34 1.25
C LEU A 7 1.56 10.64 1.94
N GLY A 8 1.57 11.51 2.95
CA GLY A 8 0.40 11.95 3.71
C GLY A 8 0.05 11.08 4.90
N LEU A 9 0.91 10.14 5.34
CA LEU A 9 0.72 9.41 6.60
C LEU A 9 1.08 10.30 7.80
N THR A 10 0.33 10.16 8.89
CA THR A 10 0.58 10.87 10.15
C THR A 10 1.60 10.14 11.01
N ASP A 11 2.06 10.77 12.09
CA ASP A 11 2.87 10.10 13.11
C ASP A 11 2.12 8.93 13.78
N ASP A 12 0.80 9.07 13.96
CA ASP A 12 -0.05 7.99 14.49
C ASP A 12 -0.12 6.82 13.52
N ASP A 13 -0.29 7.07 12.21
CA ASP A 13 -0.28 6.04 11.17
C ASP A 13 1.04 5.25 11.19
N ILE A 14 2.17 5.96 11.29
CA ILE A 14 3.51 5.35 11.35
C ILE A 14 3.70 4.56 12.65
N THR A 15 3.16 5.05 13.78
CA THR A 15 3.21 4.33 15.07
C THR A 15 2.42 3.03 14.99
N ILE A 16 1.24 3.05 14.37
CA ILE A 16 0.43 1.84 14.15
C ILE A 16 1.20 0.84 13.30
N ILE A 17 1.74 1.25 12.14
CA ILE A 17 2.53 0.37 11.27
C ILE A 17 3.68 -0.30 12.04
N ASN A 18 4.44 0.48 12.81
CA ASN A 18 5.55 -0.04 13.61
C ASN A 18 5.12 -1.02 14.71
N GLY A 19 3.91 -0.87 15.25
CA GLY A 19 3.36 -1.74 16.30
C GLY A 19 2.64 -2.99 15.78
N SER A 20 2.10 -2.95 14.55
CA SER A 20 1.29 -4.04 13.99
C SER A 20 2.02 -4.90 12.97
N SER A 21 3.12 -4.42 12.38
CA SER A 21 3.87 -5.15 11.34
C SER A 21 5.03 -5.95 11.92
N GLU A 22 5.38 -7.05 11.25
CA GLU A 22 6.59 -7.81 11.57
C GLU A 22 7.86 -6.95 11.41
N ALA A 23 8.90 -7.24 12.20
CA ALA A 23 10.17 -6.53 12.13
C ALA A 23 10.78 -6.55 10.71
N SER A 24 10.64 -7.67 9.99
CA SER A 24 11.10 -7.83 8.61
C SER A 24 10.43 -6.84 7.63
N VAL A 25 9.14 -6.56 7.83
CA VAL A 25 8.36 -5.58 7.04
C VAL A 25 8.84 -4.16 7.35
N ILE A 26 9.06 -3.85 8.63
CA ILE A 26 9.57 -2.54 9.07
C ILE A 26 10.97 -2.26 8.51
N GLU A 27 11.85 -3.27 8.48
CA GLU A 27 13.16 -3.15 7.85
C GLU A 27 13.05 -2.87 6.36
N LYS A 28 12.22 -3.62 5.63
CA LYS A 28 11.99 -3.38 4.19
C LYS A 28 11.43 -1.99 3.90
N LEU A 29 10.51 -1.49 4.72
CA LEU A 29 10.00 -0.12 4.62
C LEU A 29 11.10 0.94 4.75
N LYS A 30 12.15 0.67 5.54
CA LYS A 30 13.30 1.58 5.68
C LYS A 30 14.28 1.44 4.51
N LEU A 31 14.47 0.23 3.99
CA LEU A 31 15.42 -0.08 2.92
C LEU A 31 14.94 0.32 1.52
N PHE A 32 13.63 0.26 1.27
CA PHE A 32 13.07 0.44 -0.08
C PHE A 32 12.05 1.59 -0.19
N PRO A 33 12.40 2.82 0.21
CA PRO A 33 11.44 3.94 0.23
C PRO A 33 10.93 4.31 -1.16
N SER A 34 11.78 4.28 -2.20
CA SER A 34 11.36 4.63 -3.57
C SER A 34 10.34 3.64 -4.13
N LEU A 35 10.57 2.35 -3.89
CA LEU A 35 9.67 1.26 -4.28
C LEU A 35 8.28 1.42 -3.62
N VAL A 36 8.28 1.61 -2.31
CA VAL A 36 7.06 1.79 -1.52
C VAL A 36 6.30 3.04 -2.00
N LYS A 37 7.02 4.14 -2.23
CA LYS A 37 6.46 5.40 -2.73
C LYS A 37 5.78 5.23 -4.09
N GLU A 38 6.40 4.49 -5.00
CA GLU A 38 5.85 4.25 -6.33
C GLU A 38 4.56 3.42 -6.28
N ASN A 39 4.57 2.30 -5.56
CA ASN A 39 3.40 1.44 -5.40
C ASN A 39 2.26 2.14 -4.65
N TYR A 40 2.59 2.90 -3.61
CA TYR A 40 1.60 3.67 -2.85
C TYR A 40 0.95 4.76 -3.70
N ASN A 41 1.74 5.50 -4.48
CA ASN A 41 1.19 6.52 -5.37
C ASN A 41 0.34 5.92 -6.49
N TYR A 42 0.69 4.74 -6.99
CA TYR A 42 -0.15 4.02 -7.93
C TYR A 42 -1.51 3.65 -7.29
N LEU A 43 -1.51 3.04 -6.11
CA LEU A 43 -2.74 2.69 -5.40
C LEU A 43 -3.60 3.93 -5.08
N LYS A 44 -2.98 5.04 -4.69
CA LYS A 44 -3.71 6.30 -4.52
C LYS A 44 -4.26 6.83 -5.85
N GLY A 45 -3.51 6.65 -6.94
CA GLY A 45 -3.85 7.10 -8.29
C GLY A 45 -5.02 6.36 -8.94
N ILE A 46 -5.27 5.09 -8.56
CA ILE A 46 -6.46 4.36 -9.02
C ILE A 46 -7.77 4.92 -8.41
N GLY A 47 -7.69 5.79 -7.40
CA GLY A 47 -8.84 6.54 -6.89
C GLY A 47 -9.65 5.86 -5.79
N ILE A 48 -9.13 4.80 -5.16
CA ILE A 48 -9.75 4.24 -3.95
C ILE A 48 -9.64 5.24 -2.79
N LYS A 49 -10.68 5.33 -1.96
CA LYS A 49 -10.71 6.27 -0.81
C LYS A 49 -9.97 5.76 0.41
N ASN A 50 -9.91 4.44 0.60
CA ASN A 50 -9.30 3.78 1.75
C ASN A 50 -7.83 3.37 1.51
N TYR A 51 -7.11 4.00 0.57
CA TYR A 51 -5.72 3.66 0.22
C TYR A 51 -4.77 3.60 1.43
N LYS A 52 -4.96 4.47 2.44
CA LYS A 52 -4.18 4.43 3.68
C LYS A 52 -4.41 3.14 4.47
N GLU A 53 -5.67 2.75 4.63
CA GLU A 53 -6.06 1.53 5.33
C GLU A 53 -5.47 0.30 4.63
N VAL A 54 -5.60 0.24 3.30
CA VAL A 54 -5.01 -0.82 2.48
C VAL A 54 -3.50 -0.90 2.68
N PHE A 55 -2.82 0.25 2.65
CA PHE A 55 -1.37 0.28 2.87
C PHE A 55 -0.97 -0.15 4.28
N MET A 56 -1.66 0.35 5.31
CA MET A 56 -1.32 0.06 6.71
C MET A 56 -1.64 -1.38 7.10
N GLY A 57 -2.74 -1.94 6.58
CA GLY A 57 -3.13 -3.33 6.82
C GLY A 57 -2.30 -4.34 6.05
N HIS A 58 -1.81 -3.97 4.86
CA HIS A 58 -1.15 -4.90 3.92
C HIS A 58 0.17 -4.33 3.40
N THR A 59 0.96 -3.70 4.26
CA THR A 59 2.20 -3.00 3.88
C THR A 59 3.19 -3.87 3.10
N HIS A 60 3.24 -5.17 3.41
CA HIS A 60 4.13 -6.12 2.74
C HIS A 60 3.88 -6.24 1.22
N MET A 61 2.66 -5.96 0.75
CA MET A 61 2.32 -5.98 -0.68
C MET A 61 3.00 -4.87 -1.48
N PHE A 62 3.50 -3.82 -0.82
CA PHE A 62 4.10 -2.66 -1.48
C PHE A 62 5.60 -2.84 -1.75
N PHE A 63 6.14 -4.03 -1.50
CA PHE A 63 7.51 -4.41 -1.88
C PHE A 63 7.59 -5.18 -3.20
N ILE A 64 6.45 -5.36 -3.89
CA ILE A 64 6.41 -5.95 -5.23
C ILE A 64 7.02 -4.95 -6.22
N ASN A 65 7.78 -5.44 -7.21
CA ASN A 65 8.31 -4.60 -8.28
C ASN A 65 7.19 -3.75 -8.93
N PRO A 66 7.39 -2.46 -9.22
CA PRO A 66 6.30 -1.55 -9.61
C PRO A 66 5.56 -1.98 -10.87
N ASP A 67 6.27 -2.48 -11.89
CA ASP A 67 5.64 -2.93 -13.13
C ASP A 67 4.76 -4.16 -12.88
N ARG A 68 5.22 -5.09 -12.03
CA ARG A 68 4.41 -6.24 -11.61
C ARG A 68 3.22 -5.81 -10.76
N PHE A 69 3.41 -4.85 -9.87
CA PHE A 69 2.35 -4.31 -9.03
C PHE A 69 1.26 -3.69 -9.91
N ARG A 70 1.60 -2.85 -10.88
CA ARG A 70 0.62 -2.28 -11.83
C ARG A 70 -0.08 -3.35 -12.66
N ALA A 71 0.68 -4.29 -13.21
CA ALA A 71 0.15 -5.35 -14.05
C ALA A 71 -0.85 -6.28 -13.32
N ILE A 72 -0.78 -6.37 -11.99
CA ILE A 72 -1.78 -7.08 -11.19
C ILE A 72 -3.14 -6.39 -11.28
N PHE A 73 -3.18 -5.07 -11.08
CA PHE A 73 -4.42 -4.29 -11.04
C PHE A 73 -5.04 -4.14 -12.43
N GLU A 74 -4.21 -4.03 -13.47
CA GLU A 74 -4.64 -3.93 -14.87
C GLU A 74 -5.39 -5.18 -15.40
N LYS A 75 -5.30 -6.32 -14.71
CA LYS A 75 -6.04 -7.54 -15.08
C LYS A 75 -7.53 -7.48 -14.73
N TYR A 76 -7.93 -6.55 -13.88
CA TYR A 76 -9.28 -6.45 -13.36
C TYR A 76 -9.99 -5.22 -13.95
N ASP A 77 -11.33 -5.29 -14.00
CA ASP A 77 -12.12 -4.11 -14.27
C ASP A 77 -11.88 -3.07 -13.16
N HIS A 78 -11.54 -1.85 -13.56
CA HIS A 78 -11.12 -0.80 -12.61
C HIS A 78 -12.24 -0.43 -11.62
N ALA A 79 -13.49 -0.39 -12.07
CA ALA A 79 -14.62 -0.04 -11.21
C ALA A 79 -14.92 -1.16 -10.21
N ASP A 80 -14.87 -2.42 -10.64
CA ASP A 80 -15.07 -3.54 -9.73
C ASP A 80 -13.93 -3.68 -8.72
N LEU A 81 -12.69 -3.46 -9.16
CA LEU A 81 -11.51 -3.48 -8.29
C LEU A 81 -11.60 -2.41 -7.19
N ILE A 82 -11.92 -1.16 -7.54
CA ILE A 82 -12.15 -0.08 -6.57
C ILE A 82 -13.22 -0.51 -5.57
N ARG A 83 -14.37 -0.99 -6.06
CA ARG A 83 -15.49 -1.41 -5.20
C ARG A 83 -15.07 -2.52 -4.23
N CYS A 84 -14.27 -3.48 -4.68
CA CYS A 84 -13.80 -4.59 -3.85
C CYS A 84 -12.80 -4.14 -2.79
N LEU A 85 -11.82 -3.32 -3.15
CA LEU A 85 -10.80 -2.79 -2.24
C LEU A 85 -11.42 -1.84 -1.19
N GLU A 86 -12.37 -1.00 -1.59
CA GLU A 86 -13.08 -0.12 -0.65
C GLU A 86 -13.99 -0.88 0.30
N LYS A 87 -14.56 -2.00 -0.15
CA LYS A 87 -15.38 -2.88 0.71
C LYS A 87 -14.53 -3.71 1.68
N ASN A 88 -13.35 -4.14 1.24
CA ASN A 88 -12.45 -4.96 2.04
C ASN A 88 -10.99 -4.78 1.60
N ALA A 89 -10.19 -4.12 2.42
CA ALA A 89 -8.77 -3.88 2.16
C ALA A 89 -7.97 -5.17 1.91
N ALA A 90 -8.35 -6.29 2.54
CA ALA A 90 -7.68 -7.59 2.40
C ALA A 90 -7.81 -8.21 1.01
N VAL A 91 -8.64 -7.63 0.12
CA VAL A 91 -8.69 -8.04 -1.29
C VAL A 91 -7.32 -7.86 -1.96
N ILE A 92 -6.50 -6.90 -1.54
CA ILE A 92 -5.18 -6.66 -2.13
C ILE A 92 -4.27 -7.90 -2.07
N GLU A 93 -4.41 -8.76 -1.06
CA GLU A 93 -3.62 -10.00 -0.94
C GLU A 93 -4.05 -11.10 -1.93
N LYS A 94 -5.19 -10.92 -2.59
CA LYS A 94 -5.77 -11.87 -3.54
C LYS A 94 -5.60 -11.46 -5.00
N LEU A 95 -4.98 -10.31 -5.26
CA LEU A 95 -4.72 -9.78 -6.60
C LEU A 95 -3.49 -10.42 -7.24
#